data_AF-A0A2P4ZXG7-F1
#
_entry.id   AF-A0A2P4ZXG7-F1
#
_cell.length_a   1.000
_cell.length_b   1.000
_cell.length_c   1.000
_cell.angle_alpha   90.00
_cell.angle_beta   90.00
_cell.angle_gamma   90.00
#
_symmetry.space_group_name_H-M   'P 1'
#
loop_
_entity.id
_entity.type
_entity.pdbx_description
1 polymer ?
#
loop_
_entity_poly.entity_id
_entity_poly.type
_entity_poly.pdbx_seq_one_letter_code
_entity_poly.pdbx_strand_id
1 'polypeptide(L)'
;MKDGDRAGVSMFRDDSAYIGIHKHAEEAKLVYVGNVKVGPLNVPVGYVNGRPVALDWQCVSNGSIKSERSLASDRVWLRIKVGLRAAHADGHENDARNATFEYSFDGTTFTQFGLVYLLTRSTMGYIGYRFGLFNFATEALGGQIRVDY
;
A
#
# COMPACT_ATOMS: atom_id res chain seq x y z
N MET A 1 -5.12 -7.05 17.78
CA MET A 1 -6.12 -6.88 16.71
C MET A 1 -7.45 -7.52 17.12
N LYS A 2 -8.57 -6.90 16.76
CA LYS A 2 -9.95 -7.41 16.89
C LYS A 2 -10.50 -7.80 15.52
N ASP A 3 -11.65 -8.47 15.50
CA ASP A 3 -12.35 -8.81 14.26
C ASP A 3 -12.55 -7.56 13.38
N GLY A 4 -12.25 -7.69 12.09
CA GLY A 4 -12.28 -6.61 11.11
C GLY A 4 -11.03 -5.73 11.04
N ASP A 5 -10.06 -5.89 11.95
CA ASP A 5 -8.84 -5.09 11.90
C ASP A 5 -7.99 -5.44 10.67
N ARG A 6 -7.45 -4.39 10.03
CA ARG A 6 -6.48 -4.46 8.94
C ARG A 6 -5.33 -3.52 9.23
N ALA A 7 -4.13 -4.09 9.30
CA ALA A 7 -2.91 -3.35 9.59
C ALA A 7 -1.78 -3.76 8.65
N GLY A 8 -0.81 -2.90 8.39
CA GLY A 8 0.32 -3.28 7.55
C GLY A 8 1.17 -2.12 7.09
N VAL A 9 2.05 -2.42 6.14
CA VAL A 9 2.92 -1.45 5.48
C VAL A 9 2.65 -1.42 3.97
N SER A 10 2.55 -0.22 3.42
CA SER A 10 2.17 0.03 2.03
C SER A 10 3.24 0.79 1.26
N MET A 11 3.37 0.45 -0.02
CA MET A 11 3.93 1.37 -1.00
C MET A 11 2.82 2.33 -1.43
N PHE A 12 2.73 3.46 -0.73
CA PHE A 12 1.58 4.37 -0.75
C PHE A 12 1.67 5.43 -1.84
N ARG A 13 0.65 5.49 -2.68
CA ARG A 13 0.37 6.51 -3.71
C ARG A 13 -1.07 6.38 -4.25
N ASP A 14 -1.37 7.07 -5.35
CA ASP A 14 -2.61 6.96 -6.11
C ASP A 14 -2.88 5.54 -6.63
N ASP A 15 -1.82 4.84 -7.04
CA ASP A 15 -1.81 3.38 -7.21
C ASP A 15 -0.93 2.79 -6.10
N SER A 16 -1.48 1.87 -5.32
CA SER A 16 -0.87 1.33 -4.11
C SER A 16 -0.95 -0.20 -4.04
N ALA A 17 0.01 -0.77 -3.31
CA ALA A 17 -0.01 -2.14 -2.83
C ALA A 17 0.55 -2.21 -1.40
N TYR A 18 0.16 -3.24 -0.65
CA TYR A 18 0.64 -3.44 0.72
C TYR A 18 0.80 -4.91 1.10
N ILE A 19 1.62 -5.13 2.12
CA ILE A 19 1.64 -6.36 2.91
C ILE A 19 1.16 -6.04 4.31
N GLY A 20 0.36 -6.92 4.90
CA GLY A 20 -0.27 -6.64 6.19
C GLY A 20 -0.92 -7.86 6.81
N ILE A 21 -1.64 -7.62 7.90
CA ILE A 21 -2.43 -8.61 8.63
C ILE A 21 -3.89 -8.20 8.51
N HIS A 22 -4.75 -9.16 8.13
CA HIS A 22 -6.20 -9.04 8.24
C HIS A 22 -6.68 -9.99 9.35
N LYS A 23 -7.44 -9.48 10.32
CA LYS A 23 -8.08 -10.28 11.37
C LYS A 23 -9.54 -10.46 11.00
N HIS A 24 -9.98 -11.71 10.91
CA HIS A 24 -11.38 -12.06 10.69
C HIS A 24 -11.80 -13.10 11.71
N ALA A 25 -12.80 -12.75 12.52
CA ALA A 25 -13.15 -13.45 13.75
C ALA A 25 -11.87 -13.75 14.57
N GLU A 26 -11.60 -15.03 14.80
CA GLU A 26 -10.43 -15.49 15.55
C GLU A 26 -9.17 -15.70 14.70
N GLU A 27 -9.26 -15.67 13.37
CA GLU A 27 -8.12 -15.92 12.48
C GLU A 27 -7.40 -14.63 12.08
N ALA A 28 -6.08 -14.59 12.26
CA ALA A 28 -5.22 -13.57 11.67
C ALA A 28 -4.48 -14.14 10.46
N LYS A 29 -4.57 -13.45 9.32
CA LYS A 29 -3.87 -13.83 8.09
C LYS A 29 -2.86 -12.76 7.69
N LEU A 30 -1.66 -13.19 7.30
CA LEU A 30 -0.75 -12.36 6.53
C LEU A 30 -1.30 -12.26 5.10
N VAL A 31 -1.42 -11.04 4.58
CA VAL A 31 -1.97 -10.76 3.25
C VAL A 31 -1.04 -9.85 2.44
N TYR A 32 -1.02 -10.08 1.13
CA TYR A 32 -0.54 -9.13 0.13
C TYR A 32 -1.74 -8.65 -0.68
N VAL A 33 -1.94 -7.34 -0.71
CA VAL A 33 -3.06 -6.68 -1.39
C VAL A 33 -2.51 -5.74 -2.44
N GLY A 34 -2.97 -5.91 -3.68
CA GLY A 34 -2.67 -5.03 -4.79
C GLY A 34 -3.92 -4.36 -5.35
N ASN A 35 -3.71 -3.47 -6.32
CA ASN A 35 -4.77 -2.71 -6.99
C ASN A 35 -5.57 -1.80 -6.04
N VAL A 36 -4.93 -1.23 -5.02
CA VAL A 36 -5.55 -0.18 -4.20
C VAL A 36 -5.38 1.12 -4.98
N LYS A 37 -6.48 1.75 -5.40
CA LYS A 37 -6.43 2.86 -6.35
C LYS A 37 -7.34 4.01 -5.96
N VAL A 38 -6.78 5.21 -5.99
CA VAL A 38 -7.53 6.47 -6.06
C VAL A 38 -7.22 7.15 -7.40
N GLY A 39 -8.19 7.85 -7.96
CA GLY A 39 -8.06 8.49 -9.26
C GLY A 39 -8.81 9.82 -9.32
N PRO A 40 -8.41 10.72 -10.22
CA PRO A 40 -9.07 12.00 -10.35
C PRO A 40 -10.48 11.84 -10.93
N LEU A 41 -11.39 12.66 -10.44
CA LEU A 41 -12.67 12.96 -11.05
C LEU A 41 -12.51 14.15 -12.01
N ASN A 42 -13.30 14.20 -13.08
CA ASN A 42 -13.40 15.40 -13.93
C ASN A 42 -14.24 16.50 -13.24
N VAL A 43 -13.99 16.72 -11.95
CA VAL A 43 -14.64 17.72 -11.10
C VAL A 43 -13.54 18.68 -10.66
N PRO A 44 -13.51 19.92 -11.20
CA PRO A 44 -12.58 20.95 -10.79
C PRO A 44 -12.67 21.27 -9.29
N VAL A 45 -11.53 21.38 -8.62
CA VAL A 45 -11.44 21.85 -7.23
C VAL A 45 -10.67 23.17 -7.21
N GLY A 46 -11.38 24.24 -6.84
CA GLY A 46 -10.86 25.60 -6.81
C GLY A 46 -10.59 26.18 -8.21
N TYR A 47 -10.59 27.50 -8.30
CA TYR A 47 -10.31 28.21 -9.55
C TYR A 47 -9.36 29.39 -9.31
N VAL A 48 -8.36 29.55 -10.19
CA VAL A 48 -7.51 30.74 -10.27
C VAL A 48 -7.49 31.19 -11.72
N ASN A 49 -7.81 32.47 -11.98
CA ASN A 49 -7.87 33.05 -13.33
C ASN A 49 -8.72 32.22 -14.32
N GLY A 50 -9.86 31.69 -13.86
CA GLY A 50 -10.78 30.91 -14.68
C GLY A 50 -10.33 29.49 -15.00
N ARG A 51 -9.24 29.00 -14.39
CA ARG A 51 -8.73 27.63 -14.57
C ARG A 51 -8.83 26.82 -13.28
N PRO A 52 -9.17 25.51 -13.33
CA PRO A 52 -9.12 24.63 -12.18
C PRO A 52 -7.72 24.63 -11.56
N VAL A 53 -7.63 24.67 -10.23
CA VAL A 53 -6.34 24.52 -9.54
C VAL A 53 -5.99 23.04 -9.37
N ALA A 54 -6.99 22.18 -9.19
CA ALA A 54 -6.85 20.74 -9.11
C ALA A 54 -8.12 20.03 -9.61
N LEU A 55 -8.06 18.70 -9.65
CA LEU A 55 -9.21 17.82 -9.81
C LEU A 55 -9.54 17.17 -8.47
N ASP A 56 -10.81 16.88 -8.23
CA ASP A 56 -11.25 16.08 -7.10
C ASP A 56 -10.81 14.62 -7.27
N TRP A 57 -10.81 13.81 -6.22
CA TRP A 57 -10.33 12.43 -6.24
C TRP A 57 -11.32 11.48 -5.58
N GLN A 58 -11.43 10.27 -6.13
CA GLN A 58 -12.27 9.21 -5.57
C GLN A 58 -11.52 7.89 -5.44
N CYS A 59 -12.03 7.01 -4.58
CA CYS A 59 -11.61 5.61 -4.59
C CYS A 59 -12.09 4.93 -5.88
N VAL A 60 -11.13 4.42 -6.65
CA VAL A 60 -11.37 3.63 -7.87
C VAL A 60 -11.37 2.14 -7.53
N SER A 61 -10.56 1.74 -6.55
CA SER A 61 -10.55 0.36 -6.06
C SER A 61 -10.05 0.28 -4.62
N ASN A 62 -10.77 -0.48 -3.79
CA ASN A 62 -10.36 -0.81 -2.42
C ASN A 62 -9.23 -1.87 -2.35
N GLY A 63 -8.73 -2.33 -3.50
CA GLY A 63 -7.76 -3.41 -3.59
C GLY A 63 -8.37 -4.81 -3.56
N SER A 64 -7.52 -5.79 -3.80
CA SER A 64 -7.87 -7.21 -3.75
C SER A 64 -6.71 -8.02 -3.19
N ILE A 65 -7.03 -9.01 -2.36
CA ILE A 65 -6.05 -9.98 -1.85
C ILE A 65 -5.49 -10.75 -3.04
N LYS A 66 -4.18 -10.71 -3.20
CA LYS A 66 -3.46 -11.45 -4.25
C LYS A 66 -2.69 -12.66 -3.68
N SER A 67 -2.39 -12.63 -2.39
CA SER A 67 -1.84 -13.77 -1.65
C SER A 67 -2.22 -13.66 -0.18
N GLU A 68 -2.51 -14.78 0.45
CA GLU A 68 -2.77 -14.85 1.88
C GLU A 68 -2.25 -16.15 2.49
N ARG A 69 -1.95 -16.12 3.79
CA ARG A 69 -1.66 -17.30 4.59
C ARG A 69 -2.00 -17.04 6.05
N SER A 70 -2.32 -18.09 6.80
CA SER A 70 -2.47 -17.99 8.26
C SER A 70 -1.16 -17.49 8.88
N LEU A 71 -1.30 -16.61 9.88
CA LEU A 71 -0.19 -16.03 10.60
C LEU A 71 0.43 -17.09 11.54
N ALA A 72 1.75 -17.24 11.51
CA ALA A 72 2.44 -18.29 12.29
C ALA A 72 2.84 -17.83 13.71
N SER A 73 2.78 -16.53 13.99
CA SER A 73 3.23 -15.91 15.23
C SER A 73 2.55 -14.57 15.44
N ASP A 74 2.35 -14.15 16.69
CA ASP A 74 1.80 -12.85 17.05
C ASP A 74 2.74 -11.67 16.72
N ARG A 75 3.99 -11.97 16.36
CA ARG A 75 4.97 -11.00 15.85
C ARG A 75 5.40 -11.36 14.43
N VAL A 76 5.41 -10.36 13.57
CA VAL A 76 5.88 -10.46 12.19
C VAL A 76 6.61 -9.18 11.79
N TRP A 77 7.72 -9.33 11.07
CA TRP A 77 8.45 -8.24 10.45
C TRP A 77 7.96 -8.10 9.02
N LEU A 78 7.63 -6.88 8.61
CA LEU A 78 7.20 -6.56 7.25
C LEU A 78 8.24 -5.65 6.60
N ARG A 79 8.63 -5.94 5.37
CA ARG A 79 9.66 -5.19 4.64
C ARG A 79 9.21 -4.90 3.22
N ILE A 80 9.50 -3.68 2.77
CA ILE A 80 9.31 -3.26 1.38
C ILE A 80 10.70 -2.97 0.81
N LYS A 81 11.04 -3.59 -0.32
CA LYS A 81 12.19 -3.21 -1.13
C LYS A 81 11.67 -2.54 -2.39
N VAL A 82 12.23 -1.38 -2.76
CA VAL A 82 11.74 -0.61 -3.90
C VAL A 82 12.89 0.01 -4.69
N GLY A 83 12.77 -0.05 -6.03
CA GLY A 83 13.61 0.71 -6.95
C GLY A 83 12.91 2.00 -7.39
N LEU A 84 13.40 3.15 -6.92
CA LEU A 84 12.84 4.49 -7.21
C LEU A 84 13.71 5.32 -8.16
N ARG A 85 14.28 4.70 -9.20
CA ARG A 85 15.03 5.43 -10.24
C ARG A 85 14.16 6.53 -10.87
N ALA A 86 14.75 7.66 -11.27
CA ALA A 86 14.03 8.81 -11.83
C ALA A 86 13.13 8.39 -12.99
N ALA A 87 11.85 8.76 -12.97
CA ALA A 87 10.86 8.29 -13.96
C ALA A 87 10.77 9.10 -15.25
N HIS A 88 11.22 10.36 -15.19
CA HIS A 88 10.97 11.36 -16.22
C HIS A 88 12.23 12.21 -16.50
N ALA A 89 13.41 11.68 -16.17
CA ALA A 89 14.68 12.36 -16.33
C ALA A 89 15.85 11.36 -16.41
N ASP A 90 17.02 11.88 -16.79
CA ASP A 90 18.32 11.23 -16.69
C ASP A 90 18.45 9.89 -17.45
N GLY A 91 17.69 9.70 -18.53
CA GLY A 91 17.81 8.52 -19.40
C GLY A 91 17.20 7.23 -18.83
N HIS A 92 16.46 7.34 -17.74
CA HIS A 92 15.83 6.21 -17.04
C HIS A 92 14.35 6.01 -17.42
N GLU A 93 13.84 6.69 -18.45
CA GLU A 93 12.42 6.71 -18.82
C GLU A 93 11.88 5.32 -19.17
N ASN A 94 12.74 4.40 -19.58
CA ASN A 94 12.38 3.01 -19.94
C ASN A 94 12.70 2.00 -18.83
N ASP A 95 13.32 2.42 -17.72
CA ASP A 95 13.62 1.52 -16.60
C ASP A 95 12.32 1.05 -15.93
N ALA A 96 12.27 -0.24 -15.60
CA ALA A 96 11.22 -0.79 -14.75
C ALA A 96 11.42 -0.31 -13.30
N ARG A 97 10.32 0.10 -12.66
CA ARG A 97 10.28 0.47 -11.24
C ARG A 97 9.37 -0.48 -10.54
N ASN A 98 9.91 -1.19 -9.57
CA ASN A 98 9.17 -2.20 -8.85
C ASN A 98 9.39 -2.11 -7.35
N ALA A 99 8.40 -2.62 -6.62
CA ALA A 99 8.50 -2.94 -5.22
C ALA A 99 8.24 -4.43 -5.00
N THR A 100 8.98 -5.02 -4.08
CA THR A 100 8.68 -6.34 -3.53
C THR A 100 8.35 -6.20 -2.05
N PHE A 101 7.43 -7.04 -1.62
CA PHE A 101 6.97 -7.10 -0.24
C PHE A 101 7.48 -8.40 0.36
N GLU A 102 8.08 -8.31 1.54
CA GLU A 102 8.69 -9.44 2.23
C GLU A 102 8.21 -9.47 3.68
N TYR A 103 8.22 -10.66 4.28
CA TYR A 103 7.94 -10.85 5.70
C TYR A 103 8.97 -11.78 6.34
N SER A 104 9.06 -11.73 7.67
CA SER A 104 9.85 -12.63 8.49
C SER A 104 9.13 -12.91 9.80
N PHE A 105 9.29 -14.10 10.36
CA PHE A 105 8.80 -14.48 11.69
C PHE A 105 9.93 -14.62 12.73
N ASP A 106 11.19 -14.62 12.28
CA ASP A 106 12.38 -14.72 13.13
C ASP A 106 13.16 -13.40 13.22
N GLY A 107 12.77 -12.39 12.43
CA GLY A 107 13.43 -11.09 12.31
C GLY A 107 14.71 -11.11 11.46
N THR A 108 15.14 -12.26 10.94
CA THR A 108 16.42 -12.42 10.23
C THR A 108 16.25 -12.95 8.82
N THR A 109 15.40 -13.96 8.62
CA THR A 109 15.12 -14.59 7.34
C THR A 109 13.86 -14.02 6.72
N PHE A 110 14.02 -13.30 5.61
CA PHE A 110 12.90 -12.65 4.92
C PHE A 110 12.53 -13.38 3.64
N THR A 111 11.23 -13.59 3.46
CA THR A 111 10.65 -14.25 2.29
C THR A 111 9.75 -13.27 1.54
N GLN A 112 9.88 -13.20 0.22
CA GLN A 112 8.96 -12.43 -0.61
C GLN A 112 7.54 -13.01 -0.51
N PHE A 113 6.55 -12.14 -0.42
CA PHE A 113 5.14 -12.51 -0.34
C PHE A 113 4.32 -11.76 -1.37
N GLY A 114 3.66 -12.52 -2.23
CA GLY A 114 2.93 -11.98 -3.36
C GLY A 114 3.80 -11.66 -4.58
N LEU A 115 3.17 -10.97 -5.52
CA LEU A 115 3.75 -10.61 -6.80
C LEU A 115 4.66 -9.38 -6.67
N VAL A 116 5.56 -9.21 -7.65
CA VAL A 116 6.28 -7.95 -7.84
C VAL A 116 5.28 -6.85 -8.21
N TYR A 117 5.28 -5.74 -7.47
CA TYR A 117 4.42 -4.59 -7.72
C TYR A 117 5.11 -3.61 -8.66
N LEU A 118 4.47 -3.28 -9.78
CA LEU A 118 4.96 -2.28 -10.73
C LEU A 118 4.48 -0.89 -10.32
N LEU A 119 5.42 0.04 -10.14
CA LEU A 119 5.11 1.41 -9.75
C LEU A 119 4.57 2.19 -10.95
N THR A 120 3.52 2.99 -10.72
CA THR A 120 3.02 3.92 -11.74
C THR A 120 4.01 5.05 -12.01
N ARG A 121 4.07 5.48 -13.27
CA ARG A 121 4.79 6.69 -13.71
C ARG A 121 3.88 7.91 -13.85
N SER A 122 2.59 7.77 -13.55
CA SER A 122 1.60 8.85 -13.64
C SER A 122 2.07 10.07 -12.88
N THR A 123 2.06 11.25 -13.51
CA THR A 123 2.38 12.53 -12.85
C THR A 123 1.17 13.16 -12.16
N MET A 124 -0.04 12.60 -12.36
CA MET A 124 -1.29 13.17 -11.85
C MET A 124 -1.38 13.17 -10.32
N GLY A 125 -0.72 12.24 -9.62
CA GLY A 125 -0.71 12.21 -8.16
C GLY A 125 0.15 13.30 -7.50
N TYR A 126 1.01 13.98 -8.28
CA TYR A 126 1.98 15.02 -7.88
C TYR A 126 3.03 14.63 -6.82
N ILE A 127 2.72 13.72 -5.90
CA ILE A 127 3.64 13.19 -4.89
C ILE A 127 4.35 11.93 -5.39
N GLY A 128 5.59 11.74 -4.94
CA GLY A 128 6.30 10.47 -5.09
C GLY A 128 5.70 9.39 -4.19
N TYR A 129 6.06 8.14 -4.49
CA TYR A 129 5.76 6.97 -3.66
C TYR A 129 6.33 7.11 -2.24
N ARG A 130 5.58 6.70 -1.21
CA ARG A 130 5.99 6.74 0.20
C ARG A 130 5.80 5.40 0.89
N PHE A 131 6.60 5.12 1.91
CA PHE A 131 6.25 4.05 2.85
C PHE A 131 5.15 4.53 3.78
N GLY A 132 4.08 3.76 3.90
CA GLY A 132 2.97 4.03 4.81
C GLY A 132 2.82 2.88 5.80
N LEU A 133 2.60 3.21 7.08
CA LEU A 133 2.12 2.29 8.10
C LEU A 133 0.66 2.61 8.36
N PHE A 134 -0.20 1.60 8.43
CA PHE A 134 -1.63 1.81 8.69
C PHE A 134 -2.20 0.77 9.65
N ASN A 135 -3.31 1.15 10.29
CA ASN A 135 -4.20 0.28 11.05
C ASN A 135 -5.61 0.88 11.01
N PHE A 136 -6.61 0.10 10.59
CA PHE A 136 -8.02 0.50 10.59
C PHE A 136 -8.92 -0.72 10.81
N ALA A 137 -10.19 -0.50 11.16
CA ALA A 137 -11.18 -1.55 11.36
C ALA A 137 -12.28 -1.50 10.30
N THR A 138 -12.74 -2.66 9.84
CA THR A 138 -13.93 -2.77 8.95
C THR A 138 -15.23 -3.04 9.69
N GLU A 139 -15.15 -3.53 10.93
CA GLU A 139 -16.33 -3.88 11.75
C GLU A 139 -16.56 -2.85 12.86
N ALA A 140 -15.63 -2.73 13.82
CA ALA A 140 -15.76 -1.81 14.95
C ALA A 140 -14.41 -1.31 15.46
N LEU A 141 -14.39 -0.10 16.04
CA LEU A 141 -13.20 0.48 16.66
C LEU A 141 -12.79 -0.25 17.95
N GLY A 142 -11.54 -0.03 18.37
CA GLY A 142 -11.00 -0.52 19.65
C GLY A 142 -9.98 -1.66 19.53
N GLY A 143 -9.66 -2.08 18.31
CA GLY A 143 -8.48 -2.87 18.01
C GLY A 143 -7.22 -2.01 17.93
N GLN A 144 -6.05 -2.60 18.20
CA GLN A 144 -4.76 -1.93 18.10
C GLN A 144 -3.65 -2.91 17.69
N ILE A 145 -2.55 -2.33 17.22
CA ILE A 145 -1.28 -2.99 16.96
C ILE A 145 -0.18 -2.32 17.78
N ARG A 146 0.91 -3.05 18.00
CA ARG A 146 2.17 -2.49 18.50
C ARG A 146 3.20 -2.53 17.38
N VAL A 147 3.91 -1.44 17.18
CA VAL A 147 5.01 -1.35 16.22
C VAL A 147 6.31 -1.24 16.98
N ASP A 148 7.19 -2.22 16.76
CA ASP A 148 8.57 -2.24 17.25
C ASP A 148 9.50 -1.88 16.07
N TYR A 149 10.68 -1.34 16.36
CA TYR A 149 11.69 -0.92 15.37
C TYR A 149 13.10 -1.34 15.78
#